data_AF-A0A081BM93-F1
#
_entry.id   AF-A0A081BM93-F1
#
_cell.length_a   1.000
_cell.length_b   1.000
_cell.length_c   1.000
_cell.angle_alpha   90.00
_cell.angle_beta   90.00
_cell.angle_gamma   90.00
#
_symmetry.space_group_name_H-M   'P 1'
#
loop_
_entity.id
_entity.type
_entity.pdbx_description
1 polymer ?
#
loop_
_entity_poly.entity_id
_entity_poly.type
_entity_poly.pdbx_seq_one_letter_code
_entity_poly.pdbx_strand_id
1 'polypeptide(L)'
;MMQHLYGLKNLLHEEGIFFCLSGPISQKFVSEIGAMLEQKMSMEKASRTTILRVFSLVVEKMQNIIHYSDEKVLDENSSDDMEKPLSFGIIAIGYEHEQYFVLSGNLVAIDKVERLRQRLELIQRMSKDELKEYYREQRRKEPEIGSKGAGLGLLEIAKKASMPIEFDFTPVDDSVSFFSMKTII
;
A
#
# COMPACT_ATOMS: atom_id res chain seq x y z
N MET A 1 21.97 6.01 15.82
CA MET A 1 20.95 6.55 14.89
C MET A 1 21.58 7.29 13.70
N MET A 2 22.32 8.39 13.88
CA MET A 2 22.94 9.14 12.74
C MET A 2 23.85 8.28 11.83
N GLN A 3 24.59 7.33 12.40
CA GLN A 3 25.44 6.41 11.63
C GLN A 3 24.65 5.38 10.79
N HIS A 4 23.38 5.12 11.13
CA HIS A 4 22.54 4.15 10.40
C HIS A 4 21.78 4.79 9.24
N LEU A 5 21.64 6.12 9.22
CA LEU A 5 20.91 6.83 8.17
C LEU A 5 21.58 6.65 6.79
N TYR A 6 22.91 6.66 6.75
CA TYR A 6 23.64 6.39 5.52
C TYR A 6 23.46 4.93 5.07
N GLY A 7 23.45 3.98 6.02
CA GLY A 7 23.14 2.59 5.73
C GLY A 7 21.74 2.39 5.16
N LEU A 8 20.73 3.05 5.75
CA LEU A 8 19.36 3.05 5.21
C LEU A 8 19.30 3.65 3.81
N LYS A 9 19.98 4.78 3.57
CA LYS A 9 20.06 5.39 2.23
C LYS A 9 20.66 4.43 1.20
N ASN A 10 21.70 3.69 1.56
CA ASN A 10 22.33 2.71 0.67
C ASN A 10 21.40 1.52 0.41
N LEU A 11 20.74 0.99 1.44
CA LEU A 11 19.75 -0.08 1.28
C LEU A 11 18.63 0.33 0.32
N LEU A 12 18.04 1.52 0.51
CA LEU A 12 17.01 2.03 -0.40
C LEU A 12 17.54 2.14 -1.84
N HIS A 13 18.78 2.60 -2.01
CA HIS A 13 19.41 2.70 -3.33
C HIS A 13 19.67 1.33 -3.98
N GLU A 14 20.18 0.36 -3.21
CA GLU A 14 20.44 -1.02 -3.65
C GLU A 14 19.16 -1.72 -4.09
N GLU A 15 18.05 -1.48 -3.38
CA GLU A 15 16.72 -2.00 -3.70
C GLU A 15 16.00 -1.18 -4.79
N GLY A 16 16.65 -0.18 -5.39
CA GLY A 16 16.06 0.66 -6.44
C GLY A 16 14.92 1.58 -5.96
N ILE A 17 14.79 1.79 -4.65
CA ILE A 17 13.77 2.62 -4.01
C ILE A 17 14.20 4.08 -4.06
N PHE A 18 13.41 4.91 -4.74
CA PHE A 18 13.66 6.35 -4.85
C PHE A 18 12.73 7.19 -3.96
N PHE A 19 11.68 6.58 -3.39
CA PHE A 19 10.79 7.24 -2.44
C PHE A 19 10.38 6.27 -1.34
N CYS A 20 10.43 6.73 -0.09
CA CYS A 20 9.96 5.98 1.07
C CYS A 20 9.33 6.95 2.09
N LEU A 21 8.10 6.67 2.48
CA LEU A 21 7.37 7.36 3.55
C LEU A 21 7.07 6.34 4.64
N SER A 22 7.49 6.61 5.88
CA SER A 22 7.22 5.77 7.05
C SER A 22 6.69 6.65 8.18
N GLY A 23 5.55 6.29 8.76
CA GLY A 23 4.91 7.04 9.85
C GLY A 23 3.40 7.20 9.65
N PRO A 24 2.78 8.28 10.19
CA PRO A 24 1.35 8.52 10.05
C PRO A 24 1.00 8.77 8.57
N ILE A 25 0.06 8.02 8.03
CA ILE A 25 -0.43 8.17 6.66
C ILE A 25 -1.72 8.96 6.68
N SER A 26 -1.80 10.00 5.85
CA SER A 26 -2.98 10.86 5.72
C SER A 26 -3.25 11.22 4.27
N GLN A 27 -4.50 11.62 3.98
CA GLN A 27 -4.90 12.10 2.65
C GLN A 27 -4.16 13.39 2.23
N LYS A 28 -3.58 14.13 3.19
CA LYS A 28 -2.84 15.38 2.90
C LYS A 28 -1.60 15.12 2.05
N PHE A 29 -0.97 13.96 2.19
CA PHE A 29 0.24 13.61 1.42
C PHE A 29 -0.02 13.25 -0.04
N VAL A 30 -1.28 13.02 -0.44
CA VAL A 30 -1.61 12.51 -1.78
C VAL A 30 -1.12 13.45 -2.88
N SER A 31 -1.39 14.75 -2.77
CA SER A 31 -0.97 15.73 -3.78
C SER A 31 0.55 15.86 -3.88
N GLU A 32 1.24 15.83 -2.73
CA GLU A 32 2.69 15.98 -2.64
C GLU A 32 3.42 14.78 -3.24
N ILE A 33 2.94 13.57 -2.94
CA ILE A 33 3.46 12.34 -3.53
C ILE A 33 3.23 12.33 -5.04
N GLY A 34 2.06 12.79 -5.51
CA GLY A 34 1.76 12.92 -6.93
C GLY A 34 2.75 13.84 -7.65
N ALA A 35 3.04 15.02 -7.09
CA ALA A 35 4.01 15.95 -7.66
C ALA A 35 5.43 15.36 -7.69
N MET A 36 5.84 14.69 -6.61
CA MET A 36 7.15 14.03 -6.54
C MET A 36 7.30 12.91 -7.57
N LEU A 37 6.27 12.07 -7.72
CA LEU A 37 6.26 11.00 -8.72
C LEU A 37 6.35 11.56 -10.14
N GLU A 38 5.54 12.57 -10.46
CA GLU A 38 5.58 13.22 -11.77
C GLU A 38 6.98 13.77 -12.07
N GLN A 39 7.60 14.46 -11.11
CA GLN A 39 8.94 15.00 -11.27
C GLN A 39 9.99 13.89 -11.49
N LYS A 40 10.07 12.93 -10.56
CA LYS A 40 11.13 11.90 -10.59
C LYS A 40 10.98 10.97 -11.79
N MET A 41 9.77 10.49 -12.07
CA MET A 41 9.55 9.53 -13.16
C MET A 41 9.67 10.19 -14.54
N SER A 42 9.31 11.46 -14.68
CA SER A 42 9.53 12.20 -15.94
C SER A 42 11.02 12.40 -16.25
N MET A 43 11.85 12.62 -15.22
CA MET A 43 13.31 12.68 -15.39
C MET A 43 13.88 11.34 -15.92
N GLU A 44 13.29 10.22 -15.52
CA GLU A 44 13.62 8.88 -16.01
C GLU A 44 12.88 8.50 -17.30
N LYS A 45 12.24 9.47 -17.97
CA LYS A 45 11.49 9.30 -19.24
C LYS A 45 10.35 8.29 -19.17
N ALA A 46 9.76 8.08 -17.99
CA ALA A 46 8.54 7.29 -17.87
C ALA A 46 7.39 7.94 -18.65
N SER A 47 6.53 7.12 -19.26
CA SER A 47 5.34 7.64 -19.92
C SER A 47 4.33 8.16 -18.89
N ARG A 48 3.57 9.21 -19.25
CA ARG A 48 2.49 9.76 -18.41
C ARG A 48 1.51 8.69 -17.94
N THR A 49 1.20 7.71 -18.79
CA THR A 49 0.35 6.56 -18.44
C THR A 49 0.94 5.72 -17.31
N THR A 50 2.26 5.48 -17.33
CA THR A 50 2.97 4.73 -16.28
C THR A 50 2.94 5.51 -14.96
N ILE A 51 3.19 6.82 -15.02
CA ILE A 51 3.16 7.69 -13.84
C ILE A 51 1.77 7.65 -13.18
N LEU A 52 0.71 7.81 -13.96
CA LEU A 52 -0.67 7.73 -13.46
C LEU A 52 -1.02 6.35 -12.89
N ARG A 53 -0.49 5.26 -13.46
CA ARG A 53 -0.68 3.90 -12.92
C ARG A 53 0.02 3.73 -11.56
N VAL A 54 1.27 4.18 -11.43
CA VAL A 54 2.01 4.15 -10.16
C VAL A 54 1.31 5.03 -9.13
N PHE A 55 0.93 6.26 -9.49
CA PHE A 55 0.22 7.17 -8.59
C PHE A 55 -1.10 6.58 -8.09
N SER A 56 -1.92 6.02 -8.99
CA SER A 56 -3.18 5.38 -8.61
C SER A 56 -2.97 4.21 -7.66
N LEU A 57 -1.90 3.43 -7.87
CA LEU A 57 -1.54 2.33 -6.98
C LEU A 57 -1.15 2.85 -5.59
N VAL A 58 -0.34 3.90 -5.52
CA VAL A 58 0.07 4.52 -4.25
C VAL A 58 -1.14 5.03 -3.46
N VAL A 59 -2.09 5.71 -4.11
CA VAL A 59 -3.31 6.19 -3.46
C VAL A 59 -4.12 5.04 -2.86
N GLU A 60 -4.28 3.93 -3.59
CA GLU A 60 -5.00 2.76 -3.10
C GLU A 60 -4.28 2.10 -1.89
N LYS A 61 -2.94 2.02 -1.94
CA LYS A 61 -2.12 1.51 -0.83
C LYS A 61 -2.21 2.42 0.40
N MET A 62 -2.18 3.74 0.22
CA MET A 62 -2.40 4.71 1.30
C MET A 62 -3.77 4.54 1.94
N GLN A 63 -4.83 4.42 1.13
CA GLN A 63 -6.19 4.20 1.62
C GLN A 63 -6.30 2.88 2.40
N ASN A 64 -5.64 1.82 1.95
CA ASN A 64 -5.58 0.57 2.71
C ASN A 64 -4.93 0.76 4.08
N ILE A 65 -3.81 1.47 4.17
CA ILE A 65 -3.16 1.76 5.46
C ILE A 65 -4.10 2.60 6.35
N ILE A 66 -4.67 3.69 5.81
CA ILE A 66 -5.58 4.59 6.53
C ILE A 66 -6.81 3.85 7.09
N HIS A 67 -7.32 2.85 6.37
CA HIS A 67 -8.53 2.14 6.78
C HIS A 67 -8.27 0.93 7.67
N TYR A 68 -7.14 0.25 7.49
CA TYR A 68 -6.92 -1.08 8.06
C TYR A 68 -5.70 -1.21 8.98
N SER A 69 -4.85 -0.19 9.11
CA SER A 69 -3.78 -0.26 10.11
C SER A 69 -4.35 -0.35 11.52
N ASP A 70 -3.82 -1.29 12.30
CA ASP A 70 -4.08 -1.41 13.73
C ASP A 70 -3.09 -0.59 14.57
N GLU A 71 -2.06 0.00 13.94
CA GLU A 71 -1.19 1.00 14.57
C GLU A 71 -1.80 2.39 14.42
N LYS A 72 -2.19 2.99 15.55
CA LYS A 72 -2.95 4.25 15.59
C LYS A 72 -2.43 5.20 16.64
N VAL A 73 -2.35 6.48 16.28
CA VAL A 73 -1.97 7.57 17.20
C VAL A 73 -3.03 8.67 17.15
N LEU A 74 -3.35 9.24 18.30
CA LEU A 74 -4.23 10.40 18.41
C LEU A 74 -3.49 11.66 17.94
N ASP A 75 -4.15 12.51 17.16
CA ASP A 75 -3.56 13.78 16.74
C ASP A 75 -3.76 14.82 17.86
N GLU A 76 -2.82 14.87 18.81
CA GLU A 76 -2.85 15.76 19.98
C GLU A 76 -2.92 17.26 19.63
N ASN A 77 -2.66 17.66 18.38
CA ASN A 77 -2.67 19.05 17.93
C ASN A 77 -3.94 19.45 17.16
N SER A 78 -4.91 18.54 17.02
CA SER A 78 -6.16 18.83 16.31
C SER A 78 -7.20 19.39 17.27
N SER A 79 -7.62 20.64 17.04
CA SER A 79 -8.60 21.37 17.85
C SER A 79 -10.06 21.07 17.46
N ASP A 80 -10.31 19.92 16.84
CA ASP A 80 -11.63 19.54 16.31
C ASP A 80 -12.15 18.34 17.11
N ASP A 81 -13.35 18.43 17.68
CA ASP A 81 -13.99 17.43 18.58
C ASP A 81 -14.27 16.06 17.92
N MET A 82 -13.73 15.82 16.72
CA MET A 82 -13.88 14.62 15.90
C MET A 82 -12.50 14.01 15.59
N GLU A 83 -11.68 13.79 16.62
CA GLU A 83 -10.37 13.14 16.51
C GLU A 83 -10.49 11.76 15.84
N LYS A 84 -10.11 11.68 14.56
CA LYS A 84 -9.87 10.38 13.92
C LYS A 84 -8.38 10.04 14.10
N PRO A 85 -8.05 8.91 14.75
CA PRO A 85 -6.67 8.52 14.93
C PRO A 85 -5.98 8.34 13.58
N LEU A 86 -4.74 8.83 13.48
CA LEU A 86 -3.88 8.65 12.32
C LEU A 86 -3.37 7.21 12.30
N SER A 87 -3.44 6.59 11.13
CA SER A 87 -2.98 5.22 10.92
C SER A 87 -1.53 5.22 10.47
N PHE A 88 -0.71 4.37 11.07
CA PHE A 88 0.71 4.28 10.75
C PHE A 88 0.98 3.19 9.73
N GLY A 89 2.00 3.41 8.92
CA GLY A 89 2.52 2.43 7.99
C GLY A 89 3.71 2.94 7.20
N ILE A 90 4.12 2.16 6.23
CA ILE A 90 5.22 2.46 5.32
C ILE A 90 4.76 2.28 3.88
N ILE A 91 5.21 3.18 3.00
CA ILE A 91 5.06 3.07 1.54
C ILE A 91 6.42 3.36 0.92
N ALA A 92 6.87 2.48 0.04
CA ALA A 92 8.07 2.70 -0.75
C ALA A 92 7.77 2.49 -2.24
N ILE A 93 8.43 3.29 -3.08
CA ILE A 93 8.28 3.26 -4.53
C ILE A 93 9.67 3.10 -5.11
N GLY A 94 9.82 2.12 -5.98
CA GLY A 94 11.09 1.83 -6.62
C GLY A 94 10.94 1.41 -8.06
N TYR A 95 12.09 1.17 -8.67
CA TYR A 95 12.23 0.73 -10.04
C TYR A 95 13.31 -0.35 -10.10
N GLU A 96 12.96 -1.51 -10.60
CA GLU A 96 13.82 -2.70 -10.65
C GLU A 96 13.42 -3.54 -11.87
N HIS A 97 14.38 -4.18 -12.55
CA HIS A 97 14.11 -5.05 -13.71
C HIS A 97 13.24 -4.38 -14.78
N GLU A 98 13.49 -3.10 -15.06
CA GLU A 98 12.74 -2.25 -15.99
C GLU A 98 11.26 -1.97 -15.61
N GLN A 99 10.84 -2.32 -14.39
CA GLN A 99 9.48 -2.16 -13.91
C GLN A 99 9.41 -1.31 -12.65
N TYR A 100 8.36 -0.49 -12.54
CA TYR A 100 8.05 0.20 -11.30
C TYR A 100 7.35 -0.75 -10.32
N PHE A 101 7.69 -0.64 -9.05
CA PHE A 101 7.00 -1.36 -7.99
C PHE A 101 6.61 -0.43 -6.84
N VAL A 102 5.58 -0.82 -6.12
CA VAL A 102 5.13 -0.16 -4.89
C VAL A 102 5.07 -1.18 -3.76
N LEU A 103 5.84 -0.92 -2.71
CA LEU A 103 5.80 -1.60 -1.43
C LEU A 103 4.90 -0.83 -0.47
N SER A 104 4.17 -1.56 0.36
CA SER A 104 3.43 -1.00 1.48
C SER A 104 3.46 -1.97 2.65
N GLY A 105 3.41 -1.45 3.87
CA GLY A 105 3.14 -2.28 5.04
C GLY A 105 2.57 -1.52 6.23
N ASN A 106 1.90 -2.26 7.10
CA ASN A 106 1.27 -1.74 8.32
C ASN A 106 1.04 -2.87 9.32
N LEU A 107 0.89 -2.54 10.60
CA LEU A 107 0.48 -3.52 11.60
C LEU A 107 -0.99 -3.93 11.40
N VAL A 108 -1.25 -5.22 11.60
CA VAL A 108 -2.58 -5.82 11.59
C VAL A 108 -2.73 -6.72 12.82
N ALA A 109 -3.91 -6.70 13.43
CA ALA A 109 -4.24 -7.57 14.55
C ALA A 109 -4.20 -9.05 14.12
N ILE A 110 -3.70 -9.91 15.02
CA ILE A 110 -3.45 -11.33 14.73
C ILE A 110 -4.72 -12.09 14.32
N ASP A 111 -5.88 -11.68 14.85
CA ASP A 111 -7.21 -12.23 14.52
C ASP A 111 -7.67 -11.92 13.08
N LYS A 112 -7.06 -10.92 12.42
CA LYS A 112 -7.34 -10.56 11.02
C LYS A 112 -6.40 -11.25 10.03
N VAL A 113 -5.26 -11.75 10.48
CA VAL A 113 -4.17 -12.25 9.61
C VAL A 113 -4.67 -13.38 8.70
N GLU A 114 -5.31 -14.40 9.28
CA GLU A 114 -5.72 -15.59 8.51
C GLU A 114 -6.78 -15.25 7.46
N ARG A 115 -7.77 -14.42 7.80
CA ARG A 115 -8.78 -13.96 6.84
C ARG A 115 -8.16 -13.15 5.71
N LEU A 116 -7.21 -12.27 6.02
CA LEU A 116 -6.52 -11.47 5.00
C LEU A 116 -5.63 -12.33 4.11
N ARG A 117 -4.91 -13.29 4.69
CA ARG A 117 -4.07 -14.27 3.96
C ARG A 117 -4.90 -15.04 2.95
N GLN A 118 -6.00 -15.68 3.37
CA GLN A 118 -6.87 -16.44 2.48
C GLN A 118 -7.39 -15.60 1.30
N ARG A 119 -7.74 -14.34 1.57
CA ARG A 119 -8.17 -13.39 0.53
C ARG A 119 -7.05 -13.07 -0.45
N LEU A 120 -5.84 -12.82 0.03
CA LEU A 120 -4.68 -12.51 -0.82
C LEU A 120 -4.25 -13.72 -1.65
N GLU A 121 -4.24 -14.92 -1.07
CA GLU A 121 -3.92 -16.18 -1.78
C GLU A 121 -4.94 -16.46 -2.89
N LEU A 122 -6.23 -16.23 -2.65
CA LEU A 122 -7.26 -16.34 -3.66
C LEU A 122 -7.00 -15.37 -4.82
N ILE A 123 -6.72 -14.10 -4.52
CA ILE A 123 -6.45 -13.05 -5.52
C ILE A 123 -5.18 -13.37 -6.32
N GLN A 124 -4.12 -13.85 -5.65
CA GLN A 124 -2.84 -14.17 -6.26
C GLN A 124 -2.93 -15.30 -7.30
N ARG A 125 -3.88 -16.23 -7.14
CA ARG A 125 -4.09 -17.36 -8.04
C ARG A 125 -4.97 -17.04 -9.26
N MET A 126 -5.67 -15.90 -9.25
CA MET A 126 -6.55 -15.49 -10.34
C MET A 126 -5.76 -14.94 -11.53
N SER A 127 -6.15 -15.34 -12.73
CA SER A 127 -5.77 -14.70 -13.98
C SER A 127 -6.34 -13.28 -14.09
N LYS A 128 -5.85 -12.49 -15.05
CA LYS A 128 -6.36 -11.13 -15.29
C LYS A 128 -7.84 -11.07 -15.66
N ASP A 129 -8.37 -12.10 -16.31
CA ASP A 129 -9.78 -12.15 -16.69
C ASP A 129 -10.66 -12.59 -15.51
N GLU A 130 -10.22 -13.58 -14.73
CA GLU A 130 -10.87 -13.95 -13.46
C GLU A 130 -10.91 -12.77 -12.48
N LEU A 131 -9.83 -11.99 -12.37
CA LEU A 131 -9.81 -10.78 -11.54
C LEU A 131 -10.86 -9.74 -11.97
N LYS A 132 -11.08 -9.58 -13.29
CA LYS A 132 -12.09 -8.64 -13.80
C LYS A 132 -13.50 -9.14 -13.51
N GLU A 133 -13.75 -10.43 -13.71
CA GLU A 133 -15.04 -11.06 -13.45
C GLU A 133 -15.37 -11.01 -11.96
N TYR A 134 -14.44 -11.48 -11.12
CA TYR A 134 -14.58 -11.45 -9.67
C TYR A 134 -14.77 -10.02 -9.15
N TYR A 135 -14.03 -9.04 -9.67
CA TYR A 135 -14.25 -7.63 -9.32
C TYR A 135 -15.66 -7.14 -9.66
N ARG A 136 -16.20 -7.50 -10.83
CA ARG A 136 -17.57 -7.12 -11.24
C ARG A 136 -18.61 -7.75 -10.34
N GLU A 137 -18.42 -8.99 -9.93
CA GLU A 137 -19.30 -9.69 -8.99
C GLU A 137 -19.27 -9.05 -7.61
N GLN A 138 -18.08 -8.81 -7.05
CA GLN A 138 -17.93 -8.21 -5.73
C GLN A 138 -18.48 -6.79 -5.67
N ARG A 139 -18.37 -6.01 -6.76
CA ARG A 139 -18.95 -4.66 -6.84
C ARG A 139 -20.49 -4.65 -6.76
N ARG A 140 -21.16 -5.76 -7.09
CA ARG A 140 -22.62 -5.90 -7.01
C ARG A 140 -23.11 -6.38 -5.64
N LYS A 141 -22.21 -6.88 -4.79
CA LYS A 141 -22.52 -7.35 -3.44
C LYS A 141 -22.49 -6.19 -2.45
N GLU A 142 -23.21 -6.32 -1.35
CA GLU A 142 -23.08 -5.41 -0.22
C GLU A 142 -21.68 -5.54 0.39
N PRO A 143 -21.10 -4.45 0.94
CA PRO A 143 -19.81 -4.51 1.62
C PRO A 143 -19.83 -5.55 2.75
N GLU A 144 -18.75 -6.32 2.88
CA GLU A 144 -18.61 -7.27 3.99
C GLU A 144 -18.71 -6.57 5.35
N ILE A 145 -19.37 -7.21 6.33
CA ILE A 145 -19.45 -6.73 7.71
C ILE A 145 -18.02 -6.51 8.25
N GLY A 146 -17.74 -5.31 8.73
CA GLY A 146 -16.43 -4.89 9.23
C GLY A 146 -15.48 -4.29 8.18
N SER A 147 -15.87 -4.29 6.90
CA SER A 147 -15.11 -3.61 5.85
C SER A 147 -15.35 -2.10 5.90
N LYS A 148 -14.28 -1.31 6.10
CA LYS A 148 -14.33 0.17 6.08
C LYS A 148 -14.32 0.76 4.67
N GLY A 149 -14.44 -0.09 3.65
CA GLY A 149 -14.67 0.23 2.25
C GLY A 149 -15.41 -0.93 1.54
N ALA A 150 -15.53 -0.91 0.22
CA ALA A 150 -16.19 -1.99 -0.53
C ALA A 150 -15.38 -3.31 -0.55
N GLY A 151 -14.24 -3.42 0.15
CA GLY A 151 -13.31 -4.56 0.05
C GLY A 151 -12.64 -4.69 -1.33
N LEU A 152 -12.89 -3.75 -2.23
CA LEU A 152 -12.44 -3.83 -3.62
C LEU A 152 -10.99 -3.40 -3.82
N GLY A 153 -10.37 -2.75 -2.82
CA GLY A 153 -9.04 -2.15 -2.98
C GLY A 153 -7.94 -3.15 -3.34
N LEU A 154 -7.93 -4.32 -2.70
CA LEU A 154 -7.00 -5.40 -3.06
C LEU A 154 -7.20 -5.90 -4.50
N LEU A 155 -8.45 -5.93 -4.98
CA LEU A 155 -8.77 -6.32 -6.36
C LEU A 155 -8.36 -5.22 -7.35
N GLU A 156 -8.55 -3.95 -7.00
CA GLU A 156 -8.05 -2.81 -7.79
C GLU A 156 -6.53 -2.84 -7.93
N ILE A 157 -5.81 -3.14 -6.85
CA ILE A 157 -4.36 -3.34 -6.85
C ILE A 157 -3.98 -4.49 -7.79
N ALA A 158 -4.57 -5.67 -7.59
CA ALA A 158 -4.22 -6.86 -8.37
C ALA A 158 -4.52 -6.70 -9.87
N LYS A 159 -5.64 -6.05 -10.23
CA LYS A 159 -5.98 -5.76 -11.64
C LYS A 159 -4.96 -4.83 -12.32
N LYS A 160 -4.36 -3.91 -11.57
CA LYS A 160 -3.38 -2.93 -12.09
C LYS A 160 -1.97 -3.51 -12.17
N ALA A 161 -1.71 -4.61 -11.47
CA ALA A 161 -0.41 -5.24 -11.42
C ALA A 161 -0.04 -5.93 -12.75
N SER A 162 1.23 -5.87 -13.14
CA SER A 162 1.79 -6.63 -14.26
C SER A 162 2.10 -8.08 -13.86
N MET A 163 2.44 -8.30 -12.60
CA MET A 163 2.76 -9.59 -11.99
C MET A 163 1.78 -9.90 -10.83
N PRO A 164 1.65 -11.18 -10.41
CA PRO A 164 0.90 -11.52 -9.20
C PRO A 164 1.38 -10.70 -7.99
N ILE A 165 0.46 -10.31 -7.11
CA ILE A 165 0.81 -9.59 -5.88
C ILE A 165 1.71 -10.48 -5.00
N GLU A 166 2.73 -9.89 -4.41
CA GLU A 166 3.56 -10.55 -3.40
C GLU A 166 3.21 -9.95 -2.03
N PHE A 167 3.11 -10.79 -1.01
CA PHE A 167 2.78 -10.35 0.34
C PHE A 167 3.38 -11.27 1.38
N ASP A 168 3.56 -10.73 2.58
CA ASP A 168 4.02 -11.49 3.74
C ASP A 168 3.43 -10.94 5.04
N PHE A 169 3.46 -11.77 6.09
CA PHE A 169 3.08 -11.40 7.45
C PHE A 169 4.20 -11.78 8.40
N THR A 170 4.87 -10.77 8.97
CA THR A 170 5.91 -10.98 9.97
C THR A 170 5.32 -10.80 11.37
N PRO A 171 5.31 -11.82 12.25
CA PRO A 171 4.87 -11.65 13.63
C PRO A 171 5.72 -10.60 14.33
N VAL A 172 5.08 -9.65 15.02
CA VAL A 172 5.77 -8.59 15.79
C VAL A 172 5.68 -8.90 17.28
N ASP A 173 4.49 -9.26 17.76
CA ASP A 173 4.23 -9.74 19.11
C ASP A 173 2.97 -10.65 19.14
N ASP A 174 2.47 -10.97 20.33
CA ASP A 174 1.31 -11.86 20.54
C ASP A 174 -0.03 -11.26 20.07
N SER A 175 -0.06 -9.96 19.73
CA SER A 175 -1.28 -9.21 19.38
C SER A 175 -1.32 -8.77 17.92
N VAL A 176 -0.16 -8.48 17.32
CA VAL A 176 -0.07 -7.91 15.96
C VAL A 176 1.01 -8.58 15.09
N SER A 177 0.76 -8.55 13.79
CA SER A 177 1.72 -8.89 12.75
C SER A 177 1.93 -7.71 11.80
N PHE A 178 3.12 -7.58 11.24
CA PHE A 178 3.41 -6.63 10.19
C PHE A 178 3.02 -7.23 8.83
N PHE A 179 1.98 -6.68 8.22
CA PHE A 179 1.58 -7.01 6.86
C PHE A 179 2.43 -6.21 5.87
N SER A 180 3.01 -6.89 4.88
CA SER A 180 3.73 -6.24 3.78
C SER A 180 3.21 -6.73 2.43
N MET A 181 3.24 -5.85 1.42
CA MET A 181 2.79 -6.16 0.06
C MET A 181 3.62 -5.42 -0.99
N LYS A 182 4.21 -6.16 -1.95
CA LYS A 182 4.84 -5.64 -3.17
C LYS A 182 3.86 -5.79 -4.33
N THR A 183 3.77 -4.79 -5.19
CA THR A 183 3.13 -4.99 -6.49
C THR A 183 3.85 -4.22 -7.59
N ILE A 184 4.02 -4.90 -8.72
CA ILE A 184 4.78 -4.46 -9.88
C ILE A 184 3.78 -3.94 -10.94
N ILE A 185 4.09 -2.83 -11.60
CA ILE A 185 3.24 -2.15 -12.61
C ILE A 185 3.55 -2.62 -14.04
#